data_AF-A0A2I0KNQ9-F1
#
_entry.id   AF-A0A2I0KNQ9-F1
#
_cell.length_a   1.000
_cell.length_b   1.000
_cell.length_c   1.000
_cell.angle_alpha   90.00
_cell.angle_beta   90.00
_cell.angle_gamma   90.00
#
_symmetry.space_group_name_H-M   'P 1'
#
loop_
_entity.id
_entity.type
_entity.pdbx_description
1 polymer ?
#
loop_
_entity_poly.entity_id
_entity_poly.type
_entity_poly.pdbx_seq_one_letter_code
_entity_poly.pdbx_strand_id
1 'polypeptide(L)'
;MRRIVNCMRTKPSAKPATKILFALCLAGDNRRVAVEVGAVGAVVELAMELDVTSAERALAALELMCTVAEGAAEVRAHALAVPVMVAMMARMEGRGREHAIGVMAVIFGGGGEEGLAAVAPPKEVARAVVLALQGDCSARCRRKGAQLLKLLQQSGDGRLDLSQEGG
;
A
#
# COMPACT_ATOMS: atom_id res chain seq x y z
N MET A 1 -10.51 3.00 -19.32
CA MET A 1 -10.36 3.14 -17.84
C MET A 1 -10.47 4.57 -17.33
N ARG A 2 -10.02 5.60 -18.06
CA ARG A 2 -10.07 7.02 -17.58
C ARG A 2 -11.41 7.48 -16.98
N ARG A 3 -12.54 7.14 -17.62
CA ARG A 3 -13.88 7.45 -17.09
C ARG A 3 -14.15 6.81 -15.72
N ILE A 4 -13.68 5.58 -15.49
CA ILE A 4 -13.84 4.87 -14.22
C ILE A 4 -13.09 5.60 -13.11
N VAL A 5 -11.84 6.00 -13.37
CA VAL A 5 -11.03 6.78 -12.41
C VAL A 5 -11.68 8.13 -12.10
N ASN A 6 -12.25 8.80 -13.09
CA ASN A 6 -13.02 10.03 -12.84
C ASN A 6 -14.26 9.78 -11.98
N CYS A 7 -15.00 8.69 -12.22
CA CYS A 7 -16.14 8.29 -11.40
C CYS A 7 -15.75 7.91 -9.96
N MET A 8 -14.49 7.57 -9.68
CA MET A 8 -14.04 7.36 -8.31
C MET A 8 -14.00 8.66 -7.51
N ARG A 9 -13.71 9.80 -8.16
CA ARG A 9 -13.64 11.11 -7.50
C ARG A 9 -15.00 11.71 -7.14
N THR A 10 -16.09 11.06 -7.51
CA THR A 10 -17.46 11.48 -7.22
C THR A 10 -18.18 10.45 -6.35
N LYS A 11 -18.63 10.86 -5.17
CA LYS A 11 -19.21 9.97 -4.13
C LYS A 11 -20.29 8.99 -4.64
N PRO A 12 -21.27 9.38 -5.48
CA PRO A 12 -22.34 8.46 -5.90
C PRO A 12 -21.84 7.27 -6.75
N SER A 13 -20.72 7.45 -7.46
CA SER A 13 -20.20 6.48 -8.42
C SER A 13 -18.94 5.77 -7.95
N ALA A 14 -18.41 6.11 -6.77
CA ALA A 14 -17.20 5.53 -6.23
C ALA A 14 -17.29 4.00 -6.05
N LYS A 15 -18.39 3.50 -5.48
CA LYS A 15 -18.61 2.06 -5.25
C LYS A 15 -18.68 1.21 -6.54
N PRO A 16 -19.51 1.54 -7.55
CA PRO A 16 -19.49 0.80 -8.80
C PRO A 16 -18.15 0.96 -9.53
N ALA A 17 -17.50 2.13 -9.45
CA ALA A 17 -16.19 2.35 -10.08
C ALA A 17 -15.09 1.46 -9.48
N THR A 18 -15.01 1.31 -8.14
CA THR A 18 -14.00 0.43 -7.50
C THR A 18 -14.22 -1.04 -7.85
N LYS A 19 -15.48 -1.49 -7.97
CA LYS A 19 -15.78 -2.85 -8.45
C LYS A 19 -15.28 -3.07 -9.87
N ILE A 20 -15.55 -2.14 -10.79
CA ILE A 20 -15.14 -2.26 -12.19
C ILE A 20 -13.61 -2.18 -12.30
N LEU A 21 -12.98 -1.24 -11.60
CA LEU A 21 -11.52 -1.11 -11.58
C LEU A 21 -10.86 -2.41 -11.11
N PHE A 22 -11.32 -2.98 -10.00
CA PHE A 22 -10.82 -4.24 -9.49
C PHE A 22 -10.95 -5.37 -10.51
N ALA A 23 -12.15 -5.55 -11.10
CA ALA A 23 -12.39 -6.58 -12.10
C ALA A 23 -11.46 -6.44 -13.32
N LEU A 24 -11.20 -5.22 -13.77
CA LEU A 24 -10.28 -4.96 -14.88
C LEU A 24 -8.83 -5.30 -14.53
N CYS A 25 -8.35 -4.92 -13.33
CA CYS A 25 -6.98 -5.17 -12.89
C CYS A 25 -6.65 -6.66 -12.65
N LEU A 26 -7.65 -7.55 -12.62
CA LEU A 26 -7.42 -9.00 -12.59
C LEU A 26 -6.65 -9.46 -13.83
N ALA A 27 -6.93 -8.87 -15.00
CA ALA A 27 -6.14 -9.07 -16.21
C ALA A 27 -4.83 -8.26 -16.13
N GLY A 28 -3.69 -8.92 -16.34
CA GLY A 28 -2.36 -8.31 -16.23
C GLY A 28 -2.19 -7.07 -17.11
N ASP A 29 -2.59 -7.17 -18.38
CA ASP A 29 -2.43 -6.11 -19.39
C ASP A 29 -3.17 -4.82 -19.04
N ASN A 30 -4.24 -4.92 -18.24
CA ASN A 30 -5.02 -3.78 -17.81
C ASN A 30 -4.36 -2.97 -16.69
N ARG A 31 -3.40 -3.56 -15.95
CA ARG A 31 -2.80 -2.93 -14.77
C ARG A 31 -1.98 -1.70 -15.15
N ARG A 32 -1.16 -1.80 -16.20
CA ARG A 32 -0.39 -0.66 -16.73
C ARG A 32 -1.32 0.45 -17.23
N VAL A 33 -2.38 0.10 -17.96
CA VAL A 33 -3.37 1.07 -18.44
C VAL A 33 -4.07 1.78 -17.27
N ALA A 34 -4.37 1.07 -16.18
CA ALA A 34 -4.96 1.66 -14.98
C ALA A 34 -4.01 2.67 -14.31
N VAL A 35 -2.72 2.33 -14.20
CA VAL A 35 -1.67 3.23 -13.71
C VAL A 35 -1.57 4.47 -14.60
N GLU A 36 -1.44 4.33 -15.91
CA GLU A 36 -1.31 5.43 -16.88
C GLU A 36 -2.48 6.43 -16.84
N VAL A 37 -3.67 6.01 -16.39
CA VAL A 37 -4.83 6.90 -16.22
C VAL A 37 -4.99 7.47 -14.80
N GLY A 38 -3.99 7.28 -13.92
CA GLY A 38 -3.93 7.83 -12.58
C GLY A 38 -4.79 7.10 -11.54
N ALA A 39 -5.00 5.79 -11.71
CA ALA A 39 -5.82 5.01 -10.78
C ALA A 39 -5.13 4.79 -9.41
N VAL A 40 -3.79 4.76 -9.36
CA VAL A 40 -3.05 4.57 -8.09
C VAL A 40 -3.33 5.74 -7.14
N GLY A 41 -3.07 6.97 -7.55
CA GLY A 41 -3.37 8.16 -6.74
C GLY A 41 -4.85 8.24 -6.35
N ALA A 42 -5.77 8.01 -7.30
CA ALA A 42 -7.20 8.04 -7.02
C ALA A 42 -7.66 7.01 -5.97
N VAL A 43 -7.05 5.82 -5.94
CA VAL A 43 -7.34 4.84 -4.89
C VAL A 43 -6.79 5.30 -3.54
N VAL A 44 -5.54 5.78 -3.50
CA VAL A 44 -4.90 6.22 -2.25
C VAL A 44 -5.68 7.37 -1.61
N GLU A 45 -6.08 8.37 -2.40
CA GLU A 45 -6.83 9.53 -1.93
C GLU A 45 -8.23 9.18 -1.41
N LEU A 46 -8.90 8.20 -2.01
CA LEU A 46 -10.30 7.87 -1.70
C LEU A 46 -10.47 6.76 -0.66
N ALA A 47 -9.46 5.93 -0.41
CA ALA A 47 -9.59 4.67 0.35
C ALA A 47 -10.30 4.83 1.71
N MET A 48 -10.02 5.93 2.43
CA MET A 48 -10.61 6.21 3.75
C MET A 48 -12.09 6.61 3.68
N GLU A 49 -12.56 7.13 2.54
CA GLU A 49 -13.95 7.56 2.35
C GLU A 49 -14.89 6.43 1.90
N LEU A 50 -14.33 5.31 1.42
CA LEU A 50 -15.10 4.17 0.92
C LEU A 50 -15.68 3.34 2.05
N ASP A 51 -16.86 2.73 1.83
CA ASP A 51 -17.34 1.63 2.70
C ASP A 51 -16.35 0.45 2.70
N VAL A 52 -16.41 -0.42 3.72
CA VAL A 52 -15.46 -1.52 3.92
C VAL A 52 -15.33 -2.40 2.67
N THR A 53 -16.44 -2.77 2.04
CA THR A 53 -16.41 -3.66 0.87
C THR A 53 -15.78 -2.97 -0.35
N SER A 54 -16.06 -1.70 -0.55
CA SER A 54 -15.51 -0.89 -1.64
C SER A 54 -14.03 -0.61 -1.43
N ALA A 55 -13.63 -0.36 -0.17
CA ALA A 55 -12.25 -0.16 0.22
C ALA A 55 -11.41 -1.44 0.03
N GLU A 56 -11.92 -2.61 0.42
CA GLU A 56 -11.25 -3.90 0.17
C GLU A 56 -10.96 -4.09 -1.33
N ARG A 57 -11.94 -3.83 -2.21
CA ARG A 57 -11.74 -3.93 -3.67
C ARG A 57 -10.74 -2.91 -4.19
N ALA A 58 -10.80 -1.67 -3.70
CA ALA A 58 -9.88 -0.62 -4.11
C ALA A 58 -8.44 -0.98 -3.72
N LEU A 59 -8.22 -1.46 -2.49
CA LEU A 59 -6.90 -1.93 -2.04
C LEU A 59 -6.41 -3.16 -2.82
N ALA A 60 -7.30 -4.09 -3.15
CA ALA A 60 -6.95 -5.23 -4.01
C ALA A 60 -6.51 -4.76 -5.41
N ALA A 61 -7.22 -3.79 -5.99
CA ALA A 61 -6.84 -3.20 -7.28
C ALA A 61 -5.50 -2.46 -7.20
N LEU A 62 -5.26 -1.71 -6.11
CA LEU A 62 -3.99 -1.02 -5.86
C LEU A 62 -2.83 -2.02 -5.76
N GLU A 63 -2.99 -3.09 -4.97
CA GLU A 63 -1.96 -4.13 -4.85
C GLU A 63 -1.67 -4.82 -6.20
N LEU A 64 -2.70 -5.06 -7.03
CA LEU A 64 -2.52 -5.57 -8.38
C LEU A 64 -1.76 -4.58 -9.26
N MET A 65 -2.07 -3.29 -9.22
CA MET A 65 -1.32 -2.26 -9.97
C MET A 65 0.14 -2.17 -9.52
N CYS A 66 0.45 -2.45 -8.25
CA CYS A 66 1.82 -2.54 -7.75
C CYS A 66 2.63 -3.73 -8.33
N THR A 67 2.02 -4.65 -9.08
CA THR A 67 2.74 -5.74 -9.76
C THR A 67 3.42 -5.31 -11.06
N VAL A 68 3.10 -4.11 -11.59
CA VAL A 68 3.85 -3.47 -12.67
C VAL A 68 4.79 -2.42 -12.10
N ALA A 69 5.96 -2.23 -12.73
CA ALA A 69 7.02 -1.38 -12.22
C ALA A 69 6.56 0.08 -12.03
N GLU A 70 5.79 0.59 -12.98
CA GLU A 70 5.25 1.96 -12.97
C GLU A 70 4.30 2.17 -11.79
N GLY A 71 3.41 1.21 -11.51
CA GLY A 71 2.49 1.29 -10.37
C GLY A 71 3.21 1.23 -9.02
N ALA A 72 4.24 0.39 -8.92
CA ALA A 72 5.09 0.32 -7.74
C ALA A 72 5.90 1.60 -7.52
N ALA A 73 6.37 2.25 -8.58
CA ALA A 73 7.04 3.55 -8.51
C ALA A 73 6.06 4.67 -8.09
N GLU A 74 4.87 4.70 -8.68
CA GLU A 74 3.86 5.72 -8.38
C GLU A 74 3.40 5.64 -6.91
N VAL A 75 3.11 4.45 -6.39
CA VAL A 75 2.67 4.31 -5.00
C VAL A 75 3.77 4.71 -4.01
N ARG A 76 5.05 4.48 -4.33
CA ARG A 76 6.19 4.90 -3.50
C ARG A 76 6.37 6.42 -3.50
N ALA A 77 6.13 7.07 -4.62
CA ALA A 77 6.25 8.53 -4.75
C ALA A 77 5.04 9.27 -4.15
N HIS A 78 3.92 8.59 -3.90
CA HIS A 78 2.69 9.22 -3.45
C HIS A 78 2.74 9.58 -1.95
N ALA A 79 2.72 10.87 -1.64
CA ALA A 79 2.89 11.40 -0.28
C ALA A 79 1.91 10.84 0.77
N LEU A 80 0.68 10.51 0.36
CA LEU A 80 -0.34 9.95 1.26
C LEU A 80 -0.30 8.42 1.40
N ALA A 81 0.50 7.70 0.61
CA ALA A 81 0.41 6.24 0.55
C ALA A 81 0.66 5.58 1.90
N VAL A 82 1.76 5.93 2.58
CA VAL A 82 2.10 5.39 3.90
C VAL A 82 1.04 5.69 4.97
N PRO A 83 0.66 6.96 5.24
CA PRO A 83 -0.33 7.24 6.28
C PRO A 83 -1.70 6.62 5.97
N VAL A 84 -2.13 6.59 4.71
CA VAL A 84 -3.39 5.93 4.33
C VAL A 84 -3.30 4.42 4.55
N MET A 85 -2.21 3.76 4.12
CA MET A 85 -2.09 2.31 4.33
C MET A 85 -2.02 1.94 5.81
N VAL A 86 -1.36 2.74 6.66
CA VAL A 86 -1.36 2.57 8.12
C VAL A 86 -2.79 2.65 8.67
N ALA A 87 -3.56 3.68 8.29
CA ALA A 87 -4.95 3.82 8.70
C ALA A 87 -5.83 2.65 8.21
N MET A 88 -5.61 2.20 6.97
CA MET A 88 -6.33 1.07 6.39
C MET A 88 -6.00 -0.26 7.08
N MET A 89 -4.74 -0.50 7.50
CA MET A 89 -4.38 -1.69 8.28
C MET A 89 -5.12 -1.75 9.62
N ALA A 90 -5.30 -0.60 10.28
CA ALA A 90 -6.05 -0.49 11.54
C ALA A 90 -7.56 -0.63 11.34
N ARG A 91 -8.10 -0.07 10.24
CA ARG A 91 -9.54 -0.05 9.94
C ARG A 91 -10.08 -1.40 9.42
N MET A 92 -9.29 -2.11 8.63
CA MET A 92 -9.74 -3.28 7.88
C MET A 92 -9.42 -4.59 8.60
N GLU A 93 -10.12 -5.66 8.23
CA GLU A 93 -9.86 -7.05 8.64
C GLU A 93 -9.62 -7.94 7.42
N GLY A 94 -9.22 -9.20 7.66
CA GLY A 94 -9.13 -10.23 6.63
C GLY A 94 -8.34 -9.79 5.38
N ARG A 95 -8.99 -9.84 4.22
CA ARG A 95 -8.36 -9.51 2.93
C ARG A 95 -8.04 -8.02 2.77
N GLY A 96 -8.91 -7.13 3.27
CA GLY A 96 -8.63 -5.69 3.22
C GLY A 96 -7.32 -5.33 3.92
N ARG A 97 -7.10 -5.90 5.12
CA ARG A 97 -5.84 -5.73 5.86
C ARG A 97 -4.65 -6.37 5.13
N GLU A 98 -4.86 -7.56 4.57
CA GLU A 98 -3.83 -8.25 3.78
C GLU A 98 -3.35 -7.41 2.59
N HIS A 99 -4.27 -6.77 1.85
CA HIS A 99 -3.95 -5.91 0.72
C HIS A 99 -3.18 -4.65 1.17
N ALA A 100 -3.60 -4.01 2.27
CA ALA A 100 -2.89 -2.86 2.82
C ALA A 100 -1.44 -3.21 3.23
N ILE A 101 -1.23 -4.36 3.89
CA ILE A 101 0.12 -4.85 4.23
C ILE A 101 0.93 -5.16 2.96
N GLY A 102 0.31 -5.72 1.93
CA GLY A 102 0.96 -5.99 0.65
C GLY A 102 1.44 -4.73 -0.06
N VAL A 103 0.61 -3.69 -0.10
CA VAL A 103 0.99 -2.37 -0.63
C VAL A 103 2.13 -1.77 0.20
N MET A 104 2.08 -1.87 1.53
CA MET A 104 3.19 -1.44 2.40
C MET A 104 4.49 -2.19 2.09
N ALA A 105 4.44 -3.49 1.84
CA ALA A 105 5.61 -4.27 1.42
C ALA A 105 6.20 -3.77 0.10
N VAL A 106 5.37 -3.37 -0.87
CA VAL A 106 5.84 -2.75 -2.11
C VAL A 106 6.55 -1.44 -1.81
N ILE A 107 5.95 -0.57 -0.98
CA ILE A 107 6.49 0.73 -0.63
C ILE A 107 7.91 0.58 -0.05
N PHE A 108 8.09 -0.27 0.96
CA PHE A 108 9.37 -0.45 1.66
C PHE A 108 10.35 -1.44 0.99
N GLY A 109 9.90 -2.29 0.07
CA GLY A 109 10.77 -3.27 -0.61
C GLY A 109 11.54 -2.73 -1.84
N GLY A 110 11.38 -1.45 -2.18
CA GLY A 110 11.91 -0.86 -3.42
C GLY A 110 13.36 -0.40 -3.41
N GLY A 111 14.10 -0.56 -2.30
CA GLY A 111 15.55 -0.28 -2.22
C GLY A 111 15.97 1.20 -2.21
N GLY A 112 15.04 2.15 -2.29
CA GLY A 112 15.33 3.59 -2.18
C GLY A 112 14.98 4.13 -0.80
N GLU A 113 15.91 4.05 0.15
CA GLU A 113 15.69 4.48 1.54
C GLU A 113 15.50 6.00 1.70
N GLU A 114 16.03 6.79 0.76
CA GLU A 114 16.14 8.25 0.85
C GLU A 114 14.78 8.98 0.86
N GLY A 115 13.72 8.38 0.27
CA GLY A 115 12.37 8.94 0.29
C GLY A 115 11.43 8.35 1.34
N LEU A 116 11.70 7.12 1.80
CA LEU A 116 10.80 6.36 2.68
C LEU A 116 10.86 6.84 4.13
N ALA A 117 12.06 7.19 4.61
CA ALA A 117 12.26 7.68 5.97
C ALA A 117 11.63 9.07 6.22
N ALA A 118 11.43 9.86 5.17
CA ALA A 118 10.83 11.19 5.26
C ALA A 118 9.30 11.15 5.49
N VAL A 119 8.63 10.06 5.06
CA VAL A 119 7.16 9.94 5.14
C VAL A 119 6.71 9.32 6.46
N ALA A 120 7.41 8.30 6.95
CA ALA A 120 7.22 7.76 8.30
C ALA A 120 8.47 7.00 8.79
N PRO A 121 8.89 7.16 10.05
CA PRO A 121 9.99 6.37 10.61
C PRO A 121 9.70 4.86 10.50
N PRO A 122 10.64 4.02 10.01
CA PRO A 122 10.45 2.57 9.88
C PRO A 122 9.97 1.88 11.17
N LYS A 123 10.40 2.38 12.34
CA LYS A 123 9.97 1.87 13.66
C LYS A 123 8.47 2.07 13.92
N GLU A 124 7.90 3.20 13.50
CA GLU A 124 6.46 3.47 13.68
C GLU A 124 5.63 2.58 12.75
N VAL A 125 6.09 2.43 11.51
CA VAL A 125 5.48 1.51 10.54
C VAL A 125 5.53 0.07 11.06
N ALA A 126 6.65 -0.37 11.61
CA ALA A 126 6.79 -1.72 12.18
C ALA A 126 5.81 -1.95 13.33
N ARG A 127 5.63 -0.96 14.22
CA ARG A 127 4.61 -1.03 15.29
C ARG A 127 3.19 -1.17 14.74
N ALA A 128 2.85 -0.39 13.71
CA ALA A 128 1.54 -0.48 13.06
C ALA A 128 1.29 -1.86 12.44
N VAL A 129 2.31 -2.45 11.79
CA VAL A 129 2.23 -3.80 11.22
C VAL A 129 2.05 -4.85 12.31
N VAL A 130 2.82 -4.78 13.41
CA VAL A 130 2.67 -5.71 14.55
C VAL A 130 1.24 -5.64 15.11
N LEU A 131 0.71 -4.44 15.32
CA LEU A 131 -0.66 -4.26 15.82
C LEU A 131 -1.69 -4.84 14.86
N ALA A 132 -1.54 -4.58 13.55
CA ALA A 132 -2.43 -5.13 12.54
C ALA A 132 -2.43 -6.67 12.54
N LEU A 133 -1.27 -7.30 12.75
CA LEU A 133 -1.11 -8.75 12.79
C LEU A 133 -1.71 -9.43 14.04
N GLN A 134 -1.97 -8.67 15.11
CA GLN A 134 -2.65 -9.18 16.32
C GLN A 134 -4.16 -9.34 16.12
N GLY A 135 -4.77 -8.62 15.18
CA GLY A 135 -6.18 -8.78 14.82
C GLY A 135 -6.42 -9.91 13.83
N ASP A 136 -7.67 -10.04 13.35
CA ASP A 136 -8.02 -11.09 12.38
C ASP A 136 -7.21 -10.97 11.07
N CYS A 137 -6.36 -11.97 10.85
CA CYS A 137 -5.44 -12.03 9.72
C CYS A 137 -5.47 -13.41 9.08
N SER A 138 -5.47 -13.43 7.75
CA SER A 138 -5.23 -14.67 7.01
C SER A 138 -3.80 -15.18 7.23
N ALA A 139 -3.54 -16.45 6.89
CA ALA A 139 -2.17 -16.97 6.86
C ALA A 139 -1.26 -16.19 5.90
N ARG A 140 -1.81 -15.68 4.79
CA ARG A 140 -1.07 -14.89 3.81
C ARG A 140 -0.76 -13.49 4.34
N CYS A 141 -1.72 -12.85 5.02
CA CYS A 141 -1.54 -11.60 5.73
C CYS A 141 -0.37 -11.68 6.72
N ARG A 142 -0.33 -12.72 7.57
CA ARG A 142 0.78 -12.97 8.50
C ARG A 142 2.12 -13.14 7.81
N ARG A 143 2.19 -13.89 6.69
CA ARG A 143 3.43 -14.06 5.92
C ARG A 143 3.94 -12.74 5.35
N LYS A 144 3.06 -11.95 4.71
CA LYS A 144 3.42 -10.63 4.17
C LYS A 144 3.90 -9.69 5.27
N GLY A 145 3.18 -9.64 6.40
CA GLY A 145 3.55 -8.80 7.54
C GLY A 145 4.90 -9.19 8.13
N ALA A 146 5.17 -10.49 8.30
CA ALA A 146 6.47 -10.96 8.77
C ALA A 146 7.63 -10.61 7.82
N GLN A 147 7.41 -10.67 6.51
CA GLN A 147 8.40 -10.23 5.51
C GLN A 147 8.63 -8.72 5.58
N LEU A 148 7.57 -7.92 5.68
CA LEU A 148 7.67 -6.47 5.83
C LEU A 148 8.42 -6.07 7.10
N LEU A 149 8.16 -6.74 8.23
CA LEU A 149 8.89 -6.48 9.48
C LEU A 149 10.39 -6.74 9.35
N LYS A 150 10.81 -7.78 8.61
CA LYS A 150 12.23 -8.05 8.34
C LYS A 150 12.86 -6.93 7.51
N LEU A 151 12.16 -6.42 6.49
CA LEU A 151 12.63 -5.30 5.67
C LEU A 151 12.80 -4.03 6.52
N LEU A 152 11.81 -3.71 7.36
CA LEU A 152 11.84 -2.52 8.22
C LEU A 152 12.94 -2.57 9.29
N GLN A 153 13.31 -3.78 9.75
CA GLN A 153 14.44 -3.98 10.66
C GLN A 153 15.76 -3.72 9.95
N GLN A 154 15.95 -4.23 8.73
CA GLN A 154 17.18 -4.05 7.95
C GLN A 154 17.44 -2.58 7.62
N SER A 155 16.40 -1.81 7.25
CA SER A 155 16.52 -0.37 7.02
C SER A 155 16.70 0.46 8.30
N GLY A 156 16.42 -0.11 9.48
CA GLY A 156 16.56 0.57 10.76
C GLY A 156 17.90 0.33 11.46
N ASP A 157 18.57 -0.80 11.16
CA ASP A 157 19.82 -1.24 11.80
C ASP A 157 21.09 -0.73 11.10
N GLY A 158 20.98 -0.18 9.89
CA GLY A 158 22.12 0.35 9.12
C GLY A 158 22.77 1.62 9.67
N ARG A 159 22.57 1.97 10.95
CA ARG A 159 23.06 3.23 11.54
C ARG A 159 23.63 3.12 12.95
N LEU A 160 24.24 2.00 13.30
CA LEU A 160 25.11 1.90 14.48
C LEU A 160 26.34 1.02 14.19
N ASP A 161 27.19 1.43 13.26
CA ASP A 161 28.65 1.30 13.40
C ASP A 161 29.37 1.92 12.21
N LEU A 162 29.90 3.13 12.39
CA LEU A 162 31.24 3.45 11.90
C LEU A 162 31.94 4.23 13.01
N SER A 163 32.88 3.52 13.60
CA SER A 163 33.77 3.92 14.68
C SER A 163 34.40 5.30 14.45
N GLN A 164 34.31 6.17 15.45
CA GLN A 164 35.40 7.07 15.79
C GLN A 164 35.67 6.99 17.30
N GLU A 165 36.34 5.91 17.68
CA GLU A 165 37.40 5.98 18.70
C GLU A 165 38.70 5.57 18.01
N GLY A 166 39.74 6.40 18.14
CA GLY A 166 41.10 6.07 17.74
C GLY A 166 41.85 7.22 17.08
N GLY A 167 42.43 8.10 17.90
CA GLY A 167 43.34 9.16 17.49
C GLY A 167 43.51 10.21 18.58
#